data_AF-A0A7V9F1N7-F1
#
_entry.id   AF-A0A7V9F1N7-F1
#
_cell.length_a   1.000
_cell.length_b   1.000
_cell.length_c   1.000
_cell.angle_alpha   90.00
_cell.angle_beta   90.00
_cell.angle_gamma   90.00
#
_symmetry.space_group_name_H-M   'P 1'
#
loop_
_entity.id
_entity.type
_entity.pdbx_description
1 polymer ?
#
loop_
_entity_poly.entity_id
_entity_poly.type
_entity_poly.pdbx_seq_one_letter_code
_entity_poly.pdbx_strand_id
1 'polypeptide(L)' 'MAKRDAKRVKCEDCFFKQNMLCALELSEPCTTFRPAERGLAPERQLTFVFRSERTRAAYAFPAPGRV' A
#
# COMPACT_ATOMS: atom_id res chain seq x y z
N MET A 1 9.76 16.08 -26.70
CA MET A 1 9.77 15.35 -25.42
C MET A 1 10.97 14.43 -25.41
N ALA A 2 12.02 14.78 -24.67
CA ALA A 2 13.25 14.01 -24.66
C ALA A 2 13.04 12.69 -23.92
N LYS A 3 13.21 11.58 -24.63
CA LYS A 3 13.20 10.23 -24.07
C LYS A 3 14.42 10.15 -23.15
N ARG A 4 14.21 10.23 -21.83
CA ARG A 4 15.29 10.10 -20.85
C ARG A 4 15.93 8.73 -21.04
N ASP A 5 17.21 8.71 -21.43
CA ASP A 5 18.03 7.51 -21.41
C ASP A 5 17.81 6.81 -20.08
N ALA A 6 17.42 5.54 -20.13
CA ALA A 6 17.17 4.73 -18.95
C ALA A 6 18.49 4.57 -18.20
N LYS A 7 18.78 5.52 -17.31
CA LYS A 7 19.90 5.48 -16.38
C LYS A 7 19.84 4.11 -15.71
N ARG A 8 20.94 3.35 -15.76
CA ARG A 8 21.03 2.03 -15.10
C ARG A 8 20.68 2.23 -13.63
N VAL A 9 19.46 1.85 -13.27
CA VAL A 9 18.92 2.04 -11.93
C VAL A 9 19.62 1.09 -10.99
N LYS A 10 20.11 1.60 -9.86
CA LYS A 10 20.80 0.81 -8.85
C LYS A 10 19.90 0.55 -7.66
N CYS A 11 20.25 -0.42 -6.83
CA CYS A 11 19.56 -0.65 -5.55
C CYS A 11 19.64 0.59 -4.62
N GLU A 12 20.70 1.38 -4.74
CA GLU A 12 20.91 2.67 -4.04
C GLU A 12 19.78 3.68 -4.32
N ASP A 13 19.17 3.63 -5.50
CA ASP A 13 18.06 4.51 -5.91
C ASP A 13 16.69 3.97 -5.48
N CYS A 14 16.65 2.80 -4.84
CA CYS A 14 15.42 2.13 -4.41
C CYS A 14 14.93 2.71 -3.08
N PHE A 15 13.63 3.03 -3.01
CA PHE A 15 12.95 3.47 -1.80
C PHE A 15 13.24 2.55 -0.60
N PHE A 16 13.21 1.24 -0.80
CA PHE A 16 13.44 0.29 0.29
C PHE A 16 14.87 0.34 0.83
N LYS A 17 15.89 0.58 -0.01
CA LYS A 17 17.27 0.64 0.45
C LYS A 17 17.54 1.93 1.23
N GLN A 18 17.02 3.06 0.75
CA GLN A 18 17.12 4.35 1.44
C GLN A 18 16.42 4.35 2.82
N ASN A 19 15.34 3.59 2.96
CA ASN A 19 14.63 3.42 4.22
C ASN A 19 15.13 2.22 5.05
N MET A 20 16.19 1.53 4.64
CA MET A 20 16.70 0.32 5.31
C MET A 20 15.68 -0.82 5.45
N LEU A 21 14.69 -0.87 4.55
CA LEU A 21 13.62 -1.87 4.45
C LEU A 21 13.88 -2.93 3.38
N CYS A 22 15.01 -2.85 2.67
CA CYS A 22 15.33 -3.79 1.61
C CYS A 22 15.82 -5.11 2.20
N ALA A 23 15.12 -6.20 1.90
CA ALA A 23 15.47 -7.54 2.39
C ALA A 23 16.68 -8.18 1.68
N LEU A 24 17.16 -7.59 0.58
CA LEU A 24 18.21 -8.16 -0.27
C LEU A 24 19.46 -7.26 -0.24
N GLU A 25 20.63 -7.86 0.01
CA GLU A 25 21.94 -7.20 -0.07
C GLU A 25 22.54 -7.35 -1.48
N LEU A 26 21.83 -6.85 -2.48
CA LEU A 26 22.26 -6.90 -3.89
C LEU A 26 22.75 -5.52 -4.35
N SER A 27 23.76 -5.52 -5.22
CA SER A 27 24.23 -4.32 -5.94
C SER A 27 23.31 -3.95 -7.11
N GLU A 28 22.58 -4.93 -7.64
CA GLU A 28 21.60 -4.80 -8.71
C GLU A 28 20.22 -4.36 -8.19
N PRO A 29 19.38 -3.71 -9.03
CA PRO A 29 18.03 -3.33 -8.62
C PRO A 29 17.23 -4.57 -8.19
N CYS A 30 16.64 -4.51 -6.99
CA CYS A 30 15.82 -5.60 -6.49
C CYS A 30 14.55 -5.82 -7.33
N THR A 31 13.98 -7.01 -7.28
CA THR A 31 12.73 -7.34 -7.98
C THR A 31 11.55 -6.46 -7.55
N THR A 32 11.60 -5.91 -6.33
CA THR A 32 10.65 -4.94 -5.79
C THR A 32 11.09 -3.49 -6.00
N PHE A 33 11.97 -3.19 -6.97
CA PHE A 33 12.49 -1.85 -7.19
C PHE A 33 11.36 -0.82 -7.32
N ARG A 34 11.44 0.22 -6.47
CA ARG A 34 10.54 1.36 -6.47
C ARG A 34 11.38 2.63 -6.40
N PRO A 35 11.33 3.52 -7.40
CA PRO A 35 12.10 4.76 -7.38
C PRO A 35 11.62 5.63 -6.20
N ALA A 36 12.58 6.16 -5.43
CA ALA A 36 12.30 6.94 -4.22
C ALA A 36 11.49 8.22 -4.47
N GLU A 37 11.56 8.80 -5.68
CA GLU A 37 10.82 10.01 -6.05
C GLU A 37 9.32 9.77 -6.26
N ARG A 38 8.89 8.52 -6.49
CA ARG A 38 7.47 8.22 -6.60
C ARG A 38 6.94 8.34 -5.17
N GLY A 39 6.06 9.30 -4.88
CA GLY A 39 5.38 9.33 -3.59
C GLY A 39 4.67 8.00 -3.36
N LEU A 40 5.27 7.10 -2.57
CA LEU A 40 4.67 5.82 -2.16
C LEU A 40 3.56 6.03 -1.13
N ALA A 41 3.01 7.25 -1.03
CA ALA A 41 1.87 7.52 -0.20
C ALA A 41 0.73 6.60 -0.68
N PRO A 42 0.20 5.71 0.18
CA PRO A 42 -0.95 4.93 -0.19
C PRO A 42 -2.08 5.89 -0.57
N GLU A 43 -2.85 5.53 -1.59
CA GLU A 43 -4.02 6.31 -1.93
C GLU A 43 -4.95 6.37 -0.72
N ARG A 44 -5.62 7.51 -0.54
CA ARG A 44 -6.52 7.66 0.61
C ARG A 44 -7.64 6.64 0.47
N GLN A 45 -7.65 5.66 1.36
CA GLN A 45 -8.74 4.70 1.48
C GLN A 45 -10.06 5.46 1.62
N LEU A 46 -11.05 5.09 0.81
CA LEU A 46 -12.38 5.69 0.87
C LEU A 46 -13.03 5.43 2.23
N THR A 47 -13.79 6.40 2.73
CA THR A 47 -14.55 6.25 3.96
C THR A 47 -15.79 5.40 3.69
N PHE A 48 -16.05 4.41 4.56
CA PHE A 48 -17.30 3.65 4.50
C PHE A 48 -18.51 4.56 4.75
N VAL A 49 -19.52 4.50 3.88
CA VAL A 49 -20.80 5.17 4.07
C VAL A 49 -21.81 4.13 4.53
N PHE A 50 -22.14 4.14 5.83
CA PHE A 50 -23.20 3.29 6.36
C PHE A 50 -24.57 3.82 5.92
N ARG A 51 -25.37 2.99 5.25
CA ARG A 51 -26.77 3.33 4.93
C ARG A 51 -27.62 3.12 6.19
N SER A 52 -28.40 4.13 6.57
CA SER A 52 -29.24 4.13 7.79
C SER A 52 -30.51 3.28 7.67
N GLU A 53 -30.81 2.73 6.50
CA GLU A 53 -31.83 1.69 6.39
C GLU A 53 -31.26 0.40 6.97
N ARG A 54 -31.55 0.20 8.25
CA ARG A 54 -31.42 -1.09 8.93
C ARG A 54 -32.34 -2.07 8.19
N THR A 55 -31.83 -2.71 7.14
CA THR A 55 -32.37 -3.99 6.71
C THR A 55 -32.22 -4.91 7.92
N ARG A 56 -33.34 -5.12 8.60
CA ARG A 56 -33.44 -6.15 9.63
C ARG A 56 -33.08 -7.45 8.93
N ALA A 57 -31.86 -7.94 9.16
CA ALA A 57 -31.43 -9.22 8.61
C ALA A 57 -32.52 -10.25 8.97
N ALA A 58 -32.96 -11.04 8.00
CA ALA A 58 -33.97 -12.08 8.22
C ALA A 58 -33.53 -13.05 9.33
N TYR A 59 -32.22 -13.13 9.56
CA TYR A 59 -31.52 -13.90 10.59
C TYR A 59 -30.68 -12.95 11.46
N ALA A 60 -31.31 -12.30 12.44
CA ALA A 60 -30.60 -11.60 13.50
C ALA A 60 -30.42 -12.55 14.69
N PHE A 61 -29.20 -12.65 15.22
CA PHE A 61 -28.95 -13.39 16.45
C PHE A 61 -29.53 -12.64 17.66
N PRO A 62 -30.08 -13.34 18.66
CA PRO A 62 -30.57 -12.70 19.88
C PRO A 62 -29.43 -11.94 20.58
N ALA A 63 -29.71 -10.73 21.05
CA ALA A 63 -28.76 -10.00 21.88
C ALA A 63 -28.53 -10.78 23.18
N PRO A 64 -27.29 -10.86 23.69
CA PRO A 64 -27.03 -11.51 24.97
C PRO A 64 -27.79 -10.76 26.06
N GLY A 65 -28.68 -11.46 26.76
CA GLY A 65 -29.39 -10.93 27.91
C GLY A 65 -28.39 -10.52 28.99
N ARG A 66 -28.55 -9.33 29.57
CA ARG A 66 -27.78 -8.94 30.75
C ARG A 66 -28.23 -9.80 31.92
N VAL A 67 -27.27 -10.42 32.60
CA VAL A 67 -27.42 -11.08 33.90
C VAL A 67 -27.68 -10.03 34.98
#